data_AF-A0A7G1IC24-F1
#
_entry.id   AF-A0A7G1IC24-F1
#
_cell.length_a   1.000
_cell.length_b   1.000
_cell.length_c   1.000
_cell.angle_alpha   90.00
_cell.angle_beta   90.00
_cell.angle_gamma   90.00
#
_symmetry.space_group_name_H-M   'P 1'
#
loop_
_entity.id
_entity.type
_entity.pdbx_description
1 polymer ?
#
loop_
_entity_poly.entity_id
_entity_poly.type
_entity_poly.pdbx_seq_one_letter_code
_entity_poly.pdbx_strand_id
1 'polypeptide(L)'
;MPYYDIVERTLGVYGVSAGIPNCPDGQFLGPAKTTKVEEAFLGKVERLLPRVRATYARKVRYDKERIALPVRLALATGRLDIRTDAVVSRLLIDAQSGKATGVEYIERLTGHLRAVYGKVVVLCASTIESVRILQNSACATHPSGVGGSSGHLGRYLCDHVVCTLVGKVPESEVELGLDEDGFDFGNVGLYIPSFCERESKNFPGGYGIQISIGRGRPRWAMTAFGEMQPRYENRVSLDPIVKDAWDPRS
;
A
#
# COMPACT_ATOMS: atom_id res chain seq x y z
N MET A 1 6.90 12.45 13.87
CA MET A 1 5.44 12.56 13.68
C MET A 1 4.79 11.56 14.63
N PRO A 2 4.03 12.00 15.65
CA PRO A 2 3.58 11.12 16.74
C PRO A 2 2.62 10.00 16.30
N TYR A 3 1.98 10.13 15.13
CA TYR A 3 0.99 9.15 14.67
C TYR A 3 1.59 7.86 14.11
N TYR A 4 2.75 7.93 13.45
CA TYR A 4 3.42 6.72 12.95
C TYR A 4 3.91 5.85 14.11
N ASP A 5 4.47 6.46 15.16
CA ASP A 5 4.90 5.75 16.37
C ASP A 5 3.75 4.98 17.04
N ILE A 6 2.55 5.56 17.08
CA ILE A 6 1.36 4.90 17.62
C ILE A 6 1.01 3.67 16.79
N VAL A 7 1.01 3.79 15.47
CA VAL A 7 0.72 2.68 14.55
C VAL A 7 1.77 1.59 14.69
N GLU A 8 3.05 1.93 14.70
CA GLU A 8 4.16 0.95 14.80
C GLU A 8 4.12 0.18 16.12
N ARG A 9 3.86 0.87 17.23
CA ARG A 9 3.69 0.22 18.55
C ARG A 9 2.44 -0.66 18.59
N THR A 10 1.35 -0.20 17.99
CA THR A 10 0.09 -0.96 17.96
C THR A 10 0.25 -2.24 17.14
N LEU A 11 0.88 -2.15 15.97
CA LEU A 11 1.11 -3.28 15.09
C LEU A 11 2.25 -4.19 15.60
N GLY A 12 3.17 -3.64 16.41
CA GLY A 12 4.35 -4.37 16.87
C GLY A 12 5.33 -4.60 15.72
N VAL A 13 5.86 -3.53 15.16
CA VAL A 13 6.79 -3.59 14.03
C VAL A 13 8.18 -4.02 14.50
N TYR A 14 8.76 -4.99 13.81
CA TYR A 14 10.15 -5.42 13.91
C TYR A 14 10.96 -4.78 12.78
N GLY A 15 12.19 -4.38 13.10
CA GLY A 15 13.10 -3.67 12.21
C GLY A 15 14.38 -3.28 12.95
N VAL A 16 15.29 -2.64 12.23
CA VAL A 16 16.54 -2.14 12.80
C VAL A 16 16.72 -0.70 12.35
N SER A 17 17.16 0.17 13.26
CA SER A 17 17.55 1.53 12.93
C SER A 17 18.76 1.50 11.99
N ALA A 18 18.59 1.99 10.77
CA ALA A 18 19.60 1.93 9.72
C ALA A 18 20.21 3.30 9.41
N GLY A 19 19.61 4.41 9.89
CA GLY A 19 20.08 5.76 9.63
C GLY A 19 20.11 6.12 8.14
N ILE A 20 19.21 5.52 7.35
CA ILE A 20 19.11 5.73 5.91
C ILE A 20 18.13 6.89 5.67
N PRO A 21 18.55 8.05 5.11
CA PRO A 21 17.71 9.26 5.06
C PRO A 21 16.37 9.07 4.32
N ASN A 22 16.37 8.31 3.23
CA ASN A 22 15.18 8.00 2.43
C ASN A 22 14.45 6.73 2.91
N CYS A 23 14.87 6.13 4.02
CA CYS A 23 14.17 5.06 4.73
C CYS A 23 14.20 5.34 6.24
N PRO A 24 13.50 6.39 6.73
CA PRO A 24 13.61 6.86 8.10
C PRO A 24 13.26 5.79 9.13
N ASP A 25 14.00 5.76 10.23
CA ASP A 25 13.83 4.79 11.31
C ASP A 25 12.48 4.97 12.05
N GLY A 26 12.00 3.89 12.66
CA GLY A 26 10.74 3.82 13.41
C GLY A 26 10.91 3.26 14.83
N GLN A 27 9.80 3.08 15.53
CA GLN A 27 9.72 2.48 16.86
C GLN A 27 9.61 0.95 16.75
N PHE A 28 10.75 0.29 16.65
CA PHE A 28 10.80 -1.17 16.47
C PHE A 28 10.82 -1.93 17.79
N LEU A 29 10.13 -3.08 17.84
CA LEU A 29 10.16 -4.02 18.98
C LEU A 29 11.48 -4.79 19.09
N GLY A 30 12.22 -4.89 17.99
CA GLY A 30 13.46 -5.66 17.86
C GLY A 30 13.78 -5.95 16.39
N PRO A 31 14.91 -6.60 16.10
CA PRO A 31 15.31 -6.91 14.73
C PRO A 31 14.31 -7.85 14.05
N ALA A 32 14.10 -7.64 12.75
CA ALA A 32 13.29 -8.54 11.94
C ALA A 32 14.03 -9.87 11.69
N LYS A 33 13.30 -10.99 11.68
CA LYS A 33 13.89 -12.30 11.41
C LYS A 33 14.38 -12.41 9.96
N THR A 34 15.65 -12.73 9.81
CA THR A 34 16.38 -13.07 8.58
C THR A 34 16.81 -14.53 8.57
N THR A 35 17.23 -15.02 7.41
CA THR A 35 18.00 -16.27 7.29
C THR A 35 19.50 -15.98 7.38
N LYS A 36 20.30 -16.97 7.73
CA LYS A 36 21.76 -16.91 7.70
C LYS A 36 22.30 -16.54 6.32
N VAL A 37 21.62 -16.98 5.26
CA VAL A 37 22.02 -16.63 3.88
C VAL A 37 21.72 -15.17 3.57
N GLU A 38 20.62 -14.62 4.10
CA GLU A 38 20.35 -13.19 4.02
C GLU A 38 21.43 -12.39 4.77
N GLU A 39 21.81 -12.78 5.99
CA GLU A 39 22.91 -12.11 6.72
C GLU A 39 24.24 -12.19 5.96
N ALA A 40 24.58 -13.36 5.41
CA ALA A 40 25.78 -13.54 4.61
C ALA A 40 25.75 -12.71 3.31
N PHE A 41 24.57 -12.57 2.69
CA PHE A 41 24.36 -11.71 1.53
C PHE A 41 24.54 -10.24 1.89
N LEU A 42 23.93 -9.79 2.99
CA LEU A 42 24.03 -8.42 3.48
C LEU A 42 25.50 -8.02 3.69
N GLY A 43 26.29 -8.83 4.41
CA GLY A 43 27.71 -8.56 4.61
C GLY A 43 28.54 -8.55 3.31
N LYS A 44 28.14 -9.33 2.29
CA LYS A 44 28.77 -9.26 0.96
C LYS A 44 28.42 -7.96 0.24
N VAL A 45 27.17 -7.49 0.31
CA VAL A 45 26.75 -6.22 -0.30
C VAL A 45 27.52 -5.06 0.33
N GLU A 46 27.58 -4.98 1.65
CA GLU A 46 28.29 -3.90 2.35
C GLU A 46 29.78 -3.84 1.98
N ARG A 47 30.42 -5.01 1.81
CA ARG A 47 31.83 -5.11 1.44
C ARG A 47 32.08 -4.80 -0.04
N LEU A 48 31.25 -5.30 -0.95
CA LEU A 48 31.46 -5.19 -2.40
C LEU A 48 30.90 -3.88 -2.97
N LEU A 49 29.86 -3.34 -2.34
CA LEU A 49 29.12 -2.15 -2.79
C LEU A 49 29.00 -1.14 -1.62
N PRO A 50 30.11 -0.54 -1.16
CA PRO A 50 30.13 0.29 0.07
C PRO A 50 29.27 1.57 -0.02
N ARG A 51 28.83 1.95 -1.23
CA ARG A 51 27.92 3.08 -1.45
C ARG A 51 26.44 2.69 -1.44
N VAL A 52 26.14 1.38 -1.45
CA VAL A 52 24.78 0.85 -1.41
C VAL A 52 24.45 0.49 0.02
N ARG A 53 23.42 1.12 0.57
CA ARG A 53 22.95 0.84 1.92
C ARG A 53 21.83 -0.19 1.86
N ALA A 54 22.02 -1.31 2.54
CA ALA A 54 21.00 -2.32 2.72
C ALA A 54 20.50 -2.28 4.18
N THR A 55 19.27 -2.72 4.39
CA THR A 55 18.64 -2.82 5.70
C THR A 55 17.74 -4.05 5.76
N TYR A 56 17.34 -4.40 6.96
CA TYR A 56 16.37 -5.46 7.21
C TYR A 56 14.96 -5.00 6.79
N ALA A 57 14.19 -5.90 6.20
CA ALA A 57 12.79 -5.63 5.92
C ALA A 57 12.02 -5.39 7.23
N ARG A 58 11.13 -4.39 7.25
CA ARG A 58 10.25 -4.13 8.39
C ARG A 58 9.09 -5.13 8.37
N LYS A 59 8.82 -5.76 9.50
CA LYS A 59 7.79 -6.81 9.60
C LYS A 59 6.85 -6.49 10.75
N VAL A 60 5.56 -6.56 10.50
CA VAL A 60 4.57 -6.53 11.58
C VAL A 60 4.64 -7.86 12.33
N ARG A 61 4.42 -7.83 13.65
CA ARG A 61 4.28 -9.05 14.45
C ARG A 61 3.31 -9.98 13.77
N TYR A 62 3.73 -11.23 13.57
CA TYR A 62 2.87 -12.24 12.97
C TYR A 62 1.58 -12.39 13.77
N ASP A 63 0.45 -12.42 13.07
CA ASP A 63 -0.90 -12.48 13.62
C ASP A 63 -1.63 -13.64 12.96
N LYS A 64 -2.02 -14.64 13.76
CA LYS A 64 -2.74 -15.83 13.29
C LYS A 64 -4.21 -15.51 12.97
N GLU A 65 -4.71 -14.37 13.42
CA GLU A 65 -6.07 -13.91 13.13
C GLU A 65 -6.18 -13.40 11.69
N ARG A 66 -7.23 -13.82 10.97
CA ARG A 66 -7.51 -13.38 9.59
C ARG A 66 -8.11 -11.98 9.47
N ILE A 67 -8.37 -11.34 10.61
CA ILE A 67 -8.87 -9.98 10.70
C ILE A 67 -7.75 -9.12 11.26
N ALA A 68 -7.34 -8.12 10.48
CA ALA A 68 -6.25 -7.22 10.86
C ALA A 68 -6.48 -6.62 12.25
N LEU A 69 -5.42 -6.57 13.06
CA LEU A 69 -5.47 -6.08 14.45
C LEU A 69 -6.23 -4.74 14.60
N PRO A 70 -6.03 -3.70 13.77
CA PRO A 70 -6.79 -2.45 13.90
C PRO A 70 -8.31 -2.64 13.79
N VAL A 71 -8.77 -3.54 12.91
CA VAL A 71 -10.20 -3.85 12.75
C VAL A 71 -10.74 -4.56 13.97
N ARG A 72 -10.00 -5.53 14.53
CA ARG A 72 -10.39 -6.24 15.76
C ARG A 72 -10.50 -5.29 16.96
N LEU A 73 -9.53 -4.38 17.10
CA LEU A 73 -9.56 -3.35 18.15
C LEU A 73 -10.79 -2.44 17.99
N ALA A 74 -11.12 -2.04 16.76
CA ALA A 74 -12.30 -1.22 16.49
C ALA A 74 -13.62 -1.96 16.77
N LEU A 75 -13.73 -3.24 16.37
CA LEU A 75 -14.88 -4.10 16.69
C LEU A 75 -15.10 -4.23 18.20
N ALA A 76 -14.02 -4.43 18.96
CA ALA A 76 -14.08 -4.56 20.42
C ALA A 76 -14.63 -3.30 21.13
N THR A 77 -14.62 -2.14 20.48
CA THR A 77 -15.23 -0.93 21.05
C THR A 77 -16.77 -0.92 20.97
N GLY A 78 -17.37 -1.82 20.20
CA GLY A 78 -18.82 -1.81 19.94
C GLY A 78 -19.30 -0.64 19.07
N ARG A 79 -18.38 0.16 18.50
CA ARG A 79 -18.67 1.36 17.70
C ARG A 79 -18.36 1.20 16.22
N LEU A 80 -17.98 0.00 15.78
CA LEU A 80 -17.72 -0.31 14.38
C LEU A 80 -18.83 -1.18 13.82
N ASP A 81 -19.37 -0.76 12.69
CA ASP A 81 -20.30 -1.52 11.86
C ASP A 81 -19.65 -1.75 10.50
N ILE A 82 -19.63 -3.00 10.03
CA ILE A 82 -19.00 -3.41 8.77
C ILE A 82 -20.09 -3.93 7.84
N ARG A 83 -20.21 -3.31 6.66
CA ARG A 83 -21.09 -3.76 5.58
C ARG A 83 -20.24 -4.28 4.42
N THR A 84 -20.36 -5.56 4.11
CA THR A 84 -19.81 -6.15 2.89
C THR A 84 -20.81 -6.02 1.75
N ASP A 85 -20.36 -6.33 0.53
CA ASP A 85 -21.24 -6.31 -0.66
C ASP A 85 -21.91 -4.95 -0.88
N ALA A 86 -21.27 -3.87 -0.39
CA ALA A 86 -21.71 -2.50 -0.49
C ALA A 86 -20.75 -1.73 -1.40
N VAL A 87 -21.08 -1.64 -2.69
CA VAL A 87 -20.25 -0.95 -3.69
C VAL A 87 -20.61 0.53 -3.69
N VAL A 88 -19.76 1.37 -3.11
CA VAL A 88 -19.99 2.83 -3.07
C VAL A 88 -19.96 3.39 -4.50
N SER A 89 -21.03 4.07 -4.88
CA SER A 89 -21.17 4.70 -6.20
C SER A 89 -20.66 6.14 -6.19
N ARG A 90 -21.06 6.93 -5.17
CA ARG A 90 -20.70 8.34 -5.02
C ARG A 90 -20.83 8.86 -3.58
N LEU A 91 -20.28 10.04 -3.34
CA LEU A 91 -20.54 10.86 -2.16
C LEU A 91 -21.88 11.60 -2.31
N LEU A 92 -22.56 11.80 -1.18
CA LEU A 92 -23.73 12.67 -1.08
C LEU A 92 -23.26 14.05 -0.59
N ILE A 93 -23.53 15.09 -1.37
CA ILE A 93 -23.11 16.47 -1.09
C ILE A 93 -24.34 17.32 -0.81
N ASP A 94 -24.30 18.08 0.28
CA ASP A 94 -25.28 19.12 0.55
C ASP A 94 -25.07 20.30 -0.41
N ALA A 95 -26.10 20.63 -1.18
CA ALA A 95 -26.07 21.68 -2.18
C ALA A 95 -25.83 23.09 -1.60
N GLN A 96 -26.23 23.35 -0.35
CA GLN A 96 -26.07 24.66 0.27
C GLN A 96 -24.67 24.82 0.86
N SER A 97 -24.21 23.84 1.63
CA SER A 97 -22.92 23.94 2.33
C SER A 97 -21.74 23.42 1.52
N GLY A 98 -21.97 22.65 0.46
CA GLY A 98 -20.92 21.96 -0.31
C GLY A 98 -20.23 20.83 0.46
N LYS A 99 -20.76 20.42 1.62
CA LYS A 99 -20.15 19.39 2.47
C LYS A 99 -20.69 18.01 2.15
N ALA A 100 -19.83 16.99 2.30
CA ALA A 100 -20.26 15.60 2.26
C ALA A 100 -21.14 15.27 3.48
N THR A 101 -22.30 14.67 3.22
CA THR A 101 -23.28 14.25 4.22
C THR A 101 -23.42 12.74 4.34
N GLY A 102 -22.79 12.00 3.43
CA GLY A 102 -22.86 10.55 3.39
C GLY A 102 -22.31 9.97 2.10
N VAL A 103 -22.61 8.69 1.89
CA VAL A 103 -22.30 7.96 0.67
C VAL A 103 -23.55 7.24 0.18
N GLU A 104 -23.66 7.11 -1.13
CA GLU A 104 -24.59 6.19 -1.76
C GLU A 104 -23.82 4.94 -2.20
N TYR A 105 -24.42 3.77 -2.00
CA TYR A 105 -23.85 2.51 -2.41
C TYR A 105 -24.91 1.60 -3.02
N ILE A 106 -24.45 0.66 -3.83
CA ILE A 106 -25.26 -0.40 -4.42
C ILE A 106 -24.97 -1.68 -3.65
N GLU A 107 -26.03 -2.31 -3.15
CA GLU A 107 -25.95 -3.67 -2.63
C GLU A 107 -25.64 -4.63 -3.78
N ARG A 108 -24.43 -5.21 -3.80
CA ARG A 108 -23.89 -6.01 -4.90
C ARG A 108 -24.78 -7.18 -5.30
N LEU A 109 -25.42 -7.82 -4.33
CA LEU A 109 -26.22 -9.03 -4.55
C LEU A 109 -27.64 -8.72 -5.06
N THR A 110 -28.21 -7.57 -4.68
CA THR A 110 -29.60 -7.20 -4.99
C THR A 110 -29.71 -6.12 -6.06
N GLY A 111 -28.63 -5.37 -6.30
CA GLY A 111 -28.63 -4.17 -7.14
C GLY A 111 -29.33 -2.97 -6.49
N HIS A 112 -29.79 -3.07 -5.25
CA HIS A 112 -30.54 -2.01 -4.59
C HIS A 112 -29.64 -0.83 -4.21
N LEU A 113 -30.11 0.37 -4.51
CA LEU A 113 -29.48 1.61 -4.07
C LEU A 113 -29.80 1.88 -2.60
N ARG A 114 -28.76 2.24 -1.84
CA ARG A 114 -28.83 2.58 -0.43
C ARG A 114 -27.98 3.82 -0.15
N ALA A 115 -28.28 4.48 0.96
CA ALA A 115 -27.51 5.62 1.45
C ALA A 115 -27.14 5.42 2.92
N VAL A 116 -25.93 5.83 3.29
CA VAL A 116 -25.49 5.95 4.69
C VAL A 116 -25.04 7.38 4.92
N TYR A 117 -25.56 7.99 5.98
CA TYR A 117 -25.26 9.37 6.34
C TYR A 117 -24.26 9.43 7.50
N GLY A 118 -23.40 10.45 7.47
CA GLY A 118 -22.37 10.65 8.48
C GLY A 118 -21.91 12.10 8.52
N LYS A 119 -21.35 12.52 9.67
CA LYS A 119 -20.79 13.86 9.84
C LYS A 119 -19.47 14.05 9.10
N VAL A 120 -18.74 12.96 8.89
CA VAL A 120 -17.44 12.91 8.23
C VAL A 120 -17.41 11.67 7.34
N VAL A 121 -16.89 11.83 6.13
CA VAL A 121 -16.63 10.72 5.21
C VAL A 121 -15.12 10.64 4.98
N VAL A 122 -14.55 9.45 5.19
CA VAL A 122 -13.14 9.17 4.88
C VAL A 122 -13.12 8.15 3.75
N LEU A 123 -12.61 8.55 2.59
CA LEU A 123 -12.58 7.70 1.40
C LEU A 123 -11.29 6.89 1.35
N CYS A 124 -11.40 5.58 1.61
CA CYS A 124 -10.28 4.63 1.65
C CYS A 124 -10.44 3.52 0.60
N ALA A 125 -10.88 3.86 -0.62
CA ALA A 125 -11.28 2.88 -1.62
C ALA A 125 -10.12 2.37 -2.50
N SER A 126 -8.86 2.65 -2.17
CA SER A 126 -7.67 2.51 -3.04
C SER A 126 -7.56 3.62 -4.11
N THR A 127 -6.43 3.68 -4.81
CA THR A 127 -6.03 4.79 -5.70
C THR A 127 -7.05 5.06 -6.80
N ILE A 128 -7.44 4.03 -7.56
CA ILE A 128 -8.31 4.19 -8.74
C ILE A 128 -9.77 4.39 -8.34
N GLU A 129 -10.29 3.54 -7.46
CA GLU A 129 -11.69 3.59 -7.03
C GLU A 129 -12.02 4.85 -6.23
N SER A 130 -11.09 5.38 -5.44
CA SER A 130 -11.32 6.67 -4.77
C SER A 130 -11.47 7.79 -5.80
N VAL A 131 -10.66 7.79 -6.87
CA VAL A 131 -10.80 8.76 -7.97
C VAL A 131 -12.14 8.57 -8.69
N ARG A 132 -12.53 7.32 -8.99
CA ARG A 132 -13.83 7.00 -9.61
C ARG A 132 -14.99 7.57 -8.80
N ILE A 133 -15.04 7.29 -7.49
CA ILE A 133 -16.08 7.77 -6.58
C ILE A 133 -16.11 9.29 -6.53
N LEU A 134 -14.94 9.95 -6.44
CA LEU A 134 -14.86 11.41 -6.43
C LEU A 134 -15.36 12.04 -7.73
N GLN A 135 -15.01 11.46 -8.89
CA GLN A 135 -15.49 11.89 -10.20
C GLN A 135 -17.01 11.66 -10.35
N ASN A 136 -17.53 10.51 -9.91
CA ASN A 136 -18.97 10.19 -9.87
C ASN A 136 -19.77 11.05 -8.87
N SER A 137 -19.08 11.78 -7.99
CA SER A 137 -19.70 12.71 -7.04
C SER A 137 -19.90 14.11 -7.60
N ALA A 138 -19.91 14.25 -8.94
CA ALA A 138 -20.16 15.52 -9.59
C ALA A 138 -21.56 16.06 -9.24
N CYS A 139 -21.63 17.36 -8.98
CA CYS A 139 -22.87 18.08 -8.66
C CYS A 139 -22.71 19.56 -8.99
N ALA A 140 -23.76 20.38 -8.78
CA ALA A 140 -23.73 21.80 -9.13
C ALA A 140 -22.57 22.58 -8.48
N THR A 141 -22.20 22.24 -7.24
CA THR A 141 -21.07 22.85 -6.52
C THR A 141 -19.71 22.25 -6.89
N HIS A 142 -19.70 21.03 -7.44
CA HIS A 142 -18.50 20.29 -7.84
C HIS A 142 -18.68 19.68 -9.24
N PRO A 143 -18.70 20.49 -10.31
CA PRO A 143 -19.07 20.01 -11.65
C PRO A 143 -18.10 18.98 -12.24
N SER A 144 -16.83 18.95 -11.79
CA SER A 144 -15.82 17.97 -12.20
C SER A 144 -15.61 16.86 -11.16
N GLY A 145 -16.57 16.65 -10.26
CA GLY A 145 -16.42 15.77 -9.11
C GLY A 145 -15.81 16.45 -7.89
N VAL A 146 -15.95 15.82 -6.73
CA VAL A 146 -15.44 16.34 -5.45
C VAL A 146 -13.91 16.35 -5.49
N GLY A 147 -13.30 17.50 -5.18
CA GLY A 147 -11.84 17.69 -5.32
C GLY A 147 -11.38 18.00 -6.75
N GLY A 148 -12.29 18.02 -7.74
CA GLY A 148 -11.97 18.30 -9.14
C GLY A 148 -11.64 19.76 -9.46
N SER A 149 -11.95 20.70 -8.56
CA SER A 149 -11.76 22.16 -8.80
C SER A 149 -10.33 22.60 -9.12
N SER A 150 -9.33 21.83 -8.71
CA SER A 150 -7.92 22.11 -9.02
C SER A 150 -7.49 21.64 -10.42
N GLY A 151 -8.34 20.86 -11.11
CA GLY A 151 -7.98 20.21 -12.37
C GLY A 151 -7.03 19.01 -12.22
N HIS A 152 -6.66 18.63 -10.99
CA HIS A 152 -5.70 17.56 -10.71
C HIS A 152 -6.34 16.21 -10.31
N LEU A 153 -7.66 16.16 -10.12
CA LEU A 153 -8.34 14.91 -9.75
C LEU A 153 -8.09 13.82 -10.81
N GLY A 154 -7.51 12.71 -10.37
CA GLY A 154 -7.17 11.57 -11.22
C GLY A 154 -5.88 11.71 -12.01
N ARG A 155 -5.13 12.81 -11.88
CA ARG A 155 -3.85 13.00 -12.59
C ARG A 155 -2.65 12.56 -11.76
N TYR A 156 -1.49 12.51 -12.43
CA TYR A 156 -0.22 12.12 -11.85
C TYR A 156 -0.25 10.70 -11.27
N LEU A 157 -1.01 9.81 -11.92
CA LEU A 157 -1.01 8.41 -11.53
C LEU A 157 0.44 7.90 -11.60
N CYS A 158 0.88 7.28 -10.51
CA CYS A 158 2.21 6.71 -10.33
C CYS A 158 2.07 5.25 -9.93
N ASP A 159 3.06 4.44 -10.30
CA ASP A 159 3.25 3.06 -9.89
C ASP A 159 4.75 2.76 -9.96
N HIS A 160 5.15 1.53 -9.68
CA HIS A 160 6.52 1.07 -9.81
C HIS A 160 6.71 0.29 -11.11
N VAL A 161 7.78 0.58 -11.84
CA VAL A 161 8.29 -0.34 -12.86
C VAL A 161 9.04 -1.44 -12.12
N VAL A 162 8.56 -2.68 -12.25
CA VAL A 162 9.06 -3.81 -11.48
C VAL A 162 9.85 -4.77 -12.37
N CYS A 163 11.05 -5.14 -11.92
CA CYS A 163 11.82 -6.24 -12.48
C CYS A 163 12.14 -7.25 -11.37
N THR A 164 11.80 -8.51 -11.57
CA THR A 164 12.08 -9.57 -10.59
C THR A 164 13.02 -10.62 -11.18
N LEU A 165 14.11 -10.86 -10.47
CA LEU A 165 14.98 -12.00 -10.70
C LEU A 165 14.72 -13.08 -9.65
N VAL A 166 14.73 -14.33 -10.08
CA VAL A 166 14.55 -15.49 -9.20
C VAL A 166 15.59 -16.54 -9.50
N GLY A 167 15.92 -17.34 -8.50
CA GLY A 167 16.78 -18.49 -8.67
C GLY A 167 16.65 -19.47 -7.51
N LYS A 168 17.52 -20.48 -7.51
CA LYS A 168 17.53 -21.54 -6.49
C LYS A 168 18.66 -21.31 -5.48
N VAL A 169 18.42 -21.73 -4.25
CA VAL A 169 19.47 -21.96 -3.25
C VAL A 169 19.47 -23.45 -2.86
N PRO A 170 20.60 -24.01 -2.38
CA PRO A 170 20.63 -25.37 -1.84
C PRO A 170 19.58 -25.56 -0.72
N GLU A 171 19.01 -26.76 -0.60
CA GLU A 171 18.07 -27.09 0.49
C GLU A 171 18.71 -26.90 1.87
N SER A 172 20.02 -27.12 1.99
CA SER A 172 20.78 -26.89 3.23
C SER A 172 20.83 -25.41 3.67
N GLU A 173 20.51 -24.50 2.76
CA GLU A 173 20.48 -23.05 2.98
C GLU A 173 19.06 -22.52 3.27
N VAL A 174 18.06 -23.42 3.29
CA VAL A 174 16.68 -23.08 3.60
C VAL A 174 16.45 -23.06 5.10
N GLU A 175 15.87 -21.97 5.59
CA GLU A 175 15.41 -21.86 6.97
C GLU A 175 13.90 -21.77 7.02
N LEU A 176 13.29 -22.60 7.87
CA LEU A 176 11.85 -22.61 8.06
C LEU A 176 11.36 -21.30 8.71
N GLY A 177 10.22 -20.83 8.22
CA GLY A 177 9.46 -19.74 8.84
C GLY A 177 8.97 -20.11 10.25
N LEU A 178 8.58 -19.11 11.05
CA LEU A 178 8.14 -19.37 12.43
C LEU A 178 6.73 -19.98 12.53
N ASP A 179 5.90 -19.90 11.49
CA ASP A 179 4.58 -20.49 11.47
C ASP A 179 4.15 -20.68 10.00
N GLU A 180 4.01 -21.93 9.55
CA GLU A 180 3.56 -22.30 8.20
C GLU A 180 2.05 -22.10 8.00
N ASP A 181 1.60 -20.89 8.24
CA ASP A 181 0.39 -20.40 7.64
C ASP A 181 0.70 -20.04 6.19
N GLY A 182 0.04 -20.69 5.22
CA GLY A 182 0.22 -20.43 3.79
C GLY A 182 -0.10 -18.99 3.32
N PHE A 183 -0.55 -18.13 4.23
CA PHE A 183 -0.80 -16.70 4.04
C PHE A 183 0.18 -15.79 4.79
N ASP A 184 1.17 -16.33 5.51
CA ASP A 184 2.26 -15.48 6.02
C ASP A 184 3.11 -14.99 4.84
N PHE A 185 2.96 -13.70 4.53
CA PHE A 185 3.69 -13.00 3.48
C PHE A 185 5.13 -12.65 3.94
N GLY A 186 5.81 -13.58 4.61
CA GLY A 186 7.22 -13.50 5.01
C GLY A 186 8.20 -13.53 3.83
N ASN A 187 7.84 -12.90 2.70
CA ASN A 187 8.53 -12.99 1.43
C ASN A 187 9.77 -12.11 1.32
N VAL A 188 10.00 -11.13 2.20
CA VAL A 188 11.17 -10.23 2.11
C VAL A 188 11.96 -10.26 3.41
N GLY A 189 13.26 -10.51 3.34
CA GLY A 189 14.18 -10.44 4.48
C GLY A 189 15.00 -9.15 4.51
N LEU A 190 15.42 -8.67 3.35
CA LEU A 190 16.27 -7.48 3.22
C LEU A 190 15.69 -6.49 2.21
N TYR A 191 16.08 -5.23 2.36
CA TYR A 191 15.71 -4.15 1.48
C TYR A 191 16.92 -3.25 1.22
N ILE A 192 17.12 -2.87 -0.04
CA ILE A 192 18.03 -1.82 -0.45
C ILE A 192 17.15 -0.62 -0.82
N PRO A 193 17.10 0.44 0.02
CA PRO A 193 16.37 1.67 -0.30
C PRO A 193 16.94 2.39 -1.53
N SER A 194 16.19 3.37 -2.05
CA SER A 194 16.51 4.10 -3.28
C SER A 194 18.01 4.42 -3.41
N PHE A 195 18.61 3.89 -4.46
CA PHE A 195 20.02 4.09 -4.86
C PHE A 195 20.11 4.32 -6.38
N CYS A 196 21.30 4.65 -6.87
CA CYS A 196 21.59 4.90 -8.30
C CYS A 196 20.96 6.16 -8.94
N GLU A 197 20.52 7.14 -8.14
CA GLU A 197 19.92 8.38 -8.64
C GLU A 197 20.87 9.20 -9.55
N ARG A 198 22.19 9.09 -9.36
CA ARG A 198 23.20 9.85 -10.13
C ARG A 198 23.71 9.10 -11.35
N GLU A 199 23.59 7.78 -11.34
CA GLU A 199 24.08 6.86 -12.36
C GLU A 199 23.07 6.67 -13.50
N SER A 200 21.81 6.98 -13.24
CA SER A 200 20.74 6.91 -14.23
C SER A 200 20.76 8.13 -15.16
N LYS A 201 20.88 7.88 -16.47
CA LYS A 201 20.97 8.96 -17.49
C LYS A 201 19.61 9.48 -17.97
N ASN A 202 18.56 8.66 -17.90
CA ASN A 202 17.23 8.95 -18.47
C ASN A 202 16.09 8.84 -17.45
N PHE A 203 16.42 8.64 -16.18
CA PHE A 203 15.45 8.46 -15.12
C PHE A 203 15.97 9.17 -13.85
N PRO A 204 15.32 10.25 -13.38
CA PRO A 204 15.82 11.05 -12.27
C PRO A 204 15.61 10.39 -10.90
N GLY A 205 14.83 9.32 -10.82
CA GLY A 205 14.61 8.57 -9.59
C GLY A 205 15.69 7.52 -9.34
N GLY A 206 15.64 6.91 -8.16
CA GLY A 206 16.45 5.75 -7.83
C GLY A 206 15.67 4.45 -7.91
N TYR A 207 16.35 3.36 -7.57
CA TYR A 207 15.77 2.02 -7.52
C TYR A 207 15.77 1.49 -6.10
N GLY A 208 14.68 0.86 -5.67
CA GLY A 208 14.65 0.05 -4.47
C GLY A 208 14.75 -1.43 -4.81
N ILE A 209 15.39 -2.26 -3.99
CA ILE A 209 15.42 -3.72 -4.20
C ILE A 209 14.95 -4.43 -2.94
N GLN A 210 13.89 -5.23 -3.06
CA GLN A 210 13.48 -6.19 -2.03
C GLN A 210 14.10 -7.55 -2.30
N ILE A 211 14.61 -8.19 -1.24
CA ILE A 211 15.40 -9.42 -1.34
C ILE A 211 14.84 -10.48 -0.39
N SER A 212 14.77 -11.70 -0.90
CA SER A 212 14.36 -12.91 -0.19
C SER A 212 15.33 -14.03 -0.50
N ILE A 213 15.92 -14.67 0.50
CA ILE A 213 16.83 -15.81 0.26
C ILE A 213 16.58 -16.93 1.27
N GLY A 214 16.28 -18.13 0.77
CA GLY A 214 16.18 -19.35 1.59
C GLY A 214 15.05 -19.33 2.61
N ARG A 215 14.05 -18.45 2.43
CA ARG A 215 12.93 -18.29 3.38
C ARG A 215 11.86 -19.35 3.15
N GLY A 216 11.92 -20.46 3.90
CA GLY A 216 10.97 -21.58 3.84
C GLY A 216 10.91 -22.34 2.51
N ARG A 217 11.67 -21.90 1.50
CA ARG A 217 11.72 -22.48 0.16
C ARG A 217 13.15 -22.40 -0.38
N PRO A 218 13.61 -23.38 -1.19
CA PRO A 218 14.93 -23.41 -1.83
C PRO A 218 15.05 -22.43 -3.00
N ARG A 219 14.66 -21.17 -2.76
CA ARG A 219 14.68 -20.11 -3.76
C ARG A 219 15.24 -18.81 -3.19
N TRP A 220 15.72 -17.98 -4.09
CA TRP A 220 15.91 -16.56 -3.85
C TRP A 220 15.08 -15.75 -4.84
N ALA A 221 14.70 -14.54 -4.42
CA ALA A 221 14.06 -13.54 -5.27
C ALA A 221 14.65 -12.16 -4.95
N MET A 222 14.91 -11.39 -6.00
CA MET A 222 15.28 -9.98 -5.92
C MET A 222 14.34 -9.19 -6.83
N THR A 223 13.53 -8.33 -6.22
CA THR A 223 12.58 -7.49 -6.94
C THR A 223 13.05 -6.04 -6.87
N ALA A 224 13.43 -5.50 -8.01
CA ALA A 224 13.77 -4.09 -8.19
C ALA A 224 12.52 -3.29 -8.55
N PHE A 225 12.39 -2.11 -7.94
CA PHE A 225 11.31 -1.16 -8.15
C PHE A 225 11.92 0.16 -8.62
N GLY A 226 11.56 0.61 -9.81
CA GLY A 226 11.83 1.96 -10.31
C GLY A 226 10.59 2.84 -10.18
N GLU A 227 10.78 4.10 -9.84
CA GLU A 227 9.71 5.09 -9.73
C GLU A 227 9.08 5.42 -11.09
N MET A 228 7.75 5.53 -11.16
CA MET A 228 7.10 6.24 -12.27
C MET A 228 6.96 7.73 -11.89
N GLN A 229 7.53 8.61 -12.70
CA GLN A 229 7.45 10.05 -12.46
C GLN A 229 5.99 10.56 -12.54
N PRO A 230 5.62 11.58 -11.74
CA PRO A 230 4.26 12.14 -11.71
C PRO A 230 3.99 12.99 -12.95
N ARG A 231 3.79 12.32 -14.09
CA ARG A 231 3.48 12.97 -15.37
C ARG A 231 2.03 13.41 -15.40
N TYR A 232 1.78 14.62 -15.89
CA TYR A 232 0.43 15.20 -15.95
C TYR A 232 -0.52 14.41 -16.86
N GLU A 233 0.05 13.75 -17.87
CA GLU A 233 -0.65 12.92 -18.85
C GLU A 233 -1.10 11.57 -18.26
N ASN A 234 -0.40 11.08 -17.23
CA ASN A 234 -0.78 9.87 -16.52
C ASN A 234 -2.06 10.16 -15.72
N ARG A 235 -3.18 9.61 -16.17
CA ARG A 235 -4.47 9.92 -15.55
C ARG A 235 -5.44 8.74 -15.51
N VAL A 236 -6.31 8.80 -14.53
CA VAL A 236 -7.52 7.98 -14.38
C VAL A 236 -8.72 8.92 -14.58
N SER A 237 -9.60 8.55 -15.49
CA SER A 237 -10.85 9.26 -15.74
C SER A 237 -11.97 8.28 -16.04
N LEU A 238 -13.19 8.65 -15.71
CA LEU A 238 -14.39 7.98 -16.20
C LEU A 238 -14.48 8.09 -17.73
N ASP A 239 -14.96 7.03 -18.36
CA ASP A 239 -15.39 7.08 -19.75
C ASP A 239 -16.75 7.80 -19.80
N PRO A 240 -16.96 8.77 -20.71
CA PRO A 240 -18.21 9.53 -20.78
C PRO A 240 -19.38 8.73 -21.37
N ILE A 241 -19.14 7.55 -21.94
CA ILE A 241 -20.15 6.72 -22.63
C ILE A 241 -20.33 5.39 -21.91
N VAL A 242 -19.23 4.76 -21.51
CA VAL A 242 -19.23 3.41 -20.91
C VAL A 242 -19.48 3.50 -19.41
N LYS A 243 -20.53 2.81 -18.96
CA LYS A 243 -20.89 2.69 -17.54
C LYS A 243 -20.57 1.31 -17.02
N ASP A 244 -20.11 1.24 -15.79
CA ASP A 244 -20.02 -0.03 -15.07
C ASP A 244 -21.38 -0.43 -14.49
N ALA A 245 -21.46 -1.65 -13.95
CA ALA A 245 -22.69 -2.15 -13.30
C ALA A 245 -23.03 -1.42 -11.99
N TRP A 246 -22.16 -0.52 -11.52
CA TRP A 246 -22.19 0.12 -10.22
C TRP A 246 -22.38 1.65 -10.30
N ASP A 247 -22.72 2.15 -11.50
CA ASP A 247 -23.11 3.54 -11.71
C ASP A 247 -24.41 3.62 -12.54
N PRO A 248 -25.58 3.59 -11.88
CA PRO A 248 -26.87 3.60 -12.57
C PRO A 248 -27.30 4.98 -13.10
N ARG A 249 -26.51 6.05 -12.88
CA ARG A 249 -26.91 7.44 -13.22
C ARG A 249 -25.89 8.20 -14.09
N SER A 250 -25.02 7.44 -14.76
CA SER A 250 -24.19 7.82 -15.91
C SER A 250 -24.82 8.65 -17.01
#